data_AF-A0A942AK18-F1
#
_entry.id   AF-A0A942AK18-F1
#
_cell.length_a   1.000
_cell.length_b   1.000
_cell.length_c   1.000
_cell.angle_alpha   90.00
_cell.angle_beta   90.00
_cell.angle_gamma   90.00
#
_symmetry.space_group_name_H-M   'P 1'
#
loop_
_entity.id
_entity.type
_entity.pdbx_description
1 polymer ?
#
loop_
_entity_poly.entity_id
_entity_poly.type
_entity_poly.pdbx_seq_one_letter_code
_entity_poly.pdbx_strand_id
1 'polypeptide(L)'
;MIISERKLIEYEVELCTGLHIGGNKESYGIGGIDSPVIKDPLTNKPIIPGSSIKGKIRMLLTHIDVENHNLDEIDKAFGSSDKDIGLTRIIFRDLFLTEDSAKELENRLGKGFYTEVKAENKIDNLKAMPRFIERVPAGAKFHGECIVQKLDEDKEDFFELLKRGFELLKNSALGGSGSRGYGKVNITIKNEKDL
;
A
#
# COMPACT_ATOMS: atom_id res chain seq x y z
N MET A 1 -15.23 24.66 -11.43
CA MET A 1 -14.64 23.32 -11.30
C MET A 1 -15.65 22.27 -11.74
N ILE A 2 -15.48 21.77 -12.95
CA ILE A 2 -16.20 20.60 -13.47
C ILE A 2 -15.16 19.52 -13.74
N ILE A 3 -15.52 18.25 -13.53
CA ILE A 3 -14.65 17.12 -13.89
C ILE A 3 -14.61 17.04 -15.42
N SER A 4 -13.44 17.24 -16.01
CA SER A 4 -13.21 17.18 -17.45
C SER A 4 -12.86 15.77 -17.94
N GLU A 5 -12.16 14.99 -17.11
CA GLU A 5 -11.85 13.58 -17.36
C GLU A 5 -11.93 12.77 -16.06
N ARG A 6 -12.35 11.51 -16.18
CA ARG A 6 -12.38 10.55 -15.08
C ARG A 6 -12.03 9.16 -15.60
N LYS A 7 -11.06 8.50 -14.97
CA LYS A 7 -10.55 7.19 -15.36
C LYS A 7 -10.51 6.25 -14.17
N LEU A 8 -10.97 5.02 -14.35
CA LEU A 8 -10.70 3.90 -13.46
C LEU A 8 -9.38 3.25 -13.87
N ILE A 9 -8.46 3.15 -12.92
CA ILE A 9 -7.17 2.49 -13.10
C ILE A 9 -7.16 1.26 -12.20
N GLU A 10 -7.05 0.08 -12.81
CA GLU A 10 -6.86 -1.19 -12.11
C GLU A 10 -5.39 -1.57 -12.16
N TYR A 11 -4.85 -2.00 -11.02
CA TYR A 11 -3.45 -2.37 -10.89
C TYR A 11 -3.27 -3.56 -9.95
N GLU A 12 -2.14 -4.25 -10.10
CA GLU A 12 -1.74 -5.35 -9.23
C GLU A 12 -0.47 -4.96 -8.49
N VAL A 13 -0.41 -5.31 -7.20
CA VAL A 13 0.76 -5.19 -6.35
C VAL A 13 1.24 -6.59 -5.98
N GLU A 14 2.42 -6.95 -6.47
CA GLU A 14 3.11 -8.20 -6.13
C GLU A 14 4.16 -7.94 -5.06
N LEU A 15 4.17 -8.76 -4.00
CA LEU A 15 5.14 -8.65 -2.93
C LEU A 15 6.47 -9.30 -3.33
N CYS A 16 7.52 -8.52 -3.57
CA CYS A 16 8.86 -9.07 -3.81
C CYS A 16 9.53 -9.55 -2.51
N THR A 17 9.09 -9.03 -1.37
CA THR A 17 9.53 -9.41 -0.01
C THR A 17 8.32 -9.44 0.91
N GLY A 18 8.45 -10.07 2.09
CA GLY A 18 7.35 -10.14 3.04
C GLY A 18 6.85 -8.75 3.45
N LEU A 19 5.54 -8.57 3.51
CA LEU A 19 4.88 -7.31 3.84
C LEU A 19 4.28 -7.34 5.24
N HIS A 20 4.56 -6.32 6.04
CA HIS A 20 3.86 -6.09 7.29
C HIS A 20 3.21 -4.71 7.27
N ILE A 21 1.87 -4.68 7.28
CA ILE A 21 1.08 -3.49 7.56
C ILE A 21 0.32 -3.78 8.85
N GLY A 22 0.77 -3.15 9.93
CA GLY A 22 0.20 -3.34 11.26
C GLY A 22 -1.12 -2.60 11.40
N GLY A 23 -2.09 -3.22 12.09
CA GLY A 23 -3.30 -2.56 12.58
C GLY A 23 -3.07 -1.86 13.92
N ASN A 24 -4.11 -1.20 14.45
CA ASN A 24 -4.06 -0.66 15.83
C ASN A 24 -3.82 -1.80 16.83
N LYS A 25 -2.95 -1.54 17.81
CA LYS A 25 -2.68 -2.42 18.96
C LYS A 25 -3.89 -2.44 19.91
N GLU A 26 -5.00 -3.06 19.54
CA GLU A 26 -6.03 -3.43 20.52
C GLU A 26 -5.94 -4.92 20.83
N SER A 27 -5.29 -5.17 21.98
CA SER A 27 -5.48 -6.27 22.94
C SER A 27 -5.90 -7.64 22.40
N TYR A 28 -4.94 -8.42 21.91
CA TYR A 28 -5.04 -9.89 22.03
C TYR A 28 -4.17 -10.34 23.19
N GLY A 29 -4.75 -11.20 24.04
CA GLY A 29 -4.27 -11.52 25.38
C GLY A 29 -2.86 -12.14 25.45
N ILE A 30 -2.47 -12.45 26.69
CA ILE A 30 -1.18 -13.02 27.07
C ILE A 30 -0.87 -14.24 26.18
N GLY A 31 0.12 -14.13 25.29
CA GLY A 31 0.57 -15.18 24.37
C GLY A 31 0.25 -14.99 22.89
N GLY A 32 -0.37 -13.88 22.48
CA GLY A 32 -0.64 -13.54 21.08
C GLY A 32 0.58 -13.03 20.30
N ILE A 33 0.44 -12.91 18.96
CA ILE A 33 1.42 -12.29 18.07
C ILE A 33 1.53 -10.79 18.41
N ASP A 34 2.77 -10.27 18.51
CA ASP A 34 3.04 -8.88 18.95
C ASP A 34 2.54 -7.81 17.97
N SER A 35 2.52 -8.13 16.67
CA SER A 35 2.16 -7.20 15.59
C SER A 35 1.42 -7.95 14.47
N PRO A 36 0.08 -8.01 14.51
CA PRO A 36 -0.71 -8.67 13.48
C PRO A 36 -0.79 -7.83 12.20
N VAL A 37 -1.01 -8.49 11.07
CA VAL A 37 -1.29 -7.84 9.77
C VAL A 37 -2.76 -7.47 9.69
N ILE A 38 -3.08 -6.32 9.08
CA ILE A 38 -4.48 -5.94 8.80
C ILE A 38 -5.13 -6.97 7.86
N LYS A 39 -6.30 -7.45 8.24
CA LYS A 39 -7.10 -8.43 7.48
C LYS A 39 -8.49 -7.87 7.23
N ASP A 40 -9.09 -8.31 6.12
CA ASP A 40 -10.52 -8.13 5.88
C ASP A 40 -11.31 -8.96 6.91
N PRO A 41 -12.20 -8.36 7.73
CA PRO A 41 -12.96 -9.08 8.73
C PRO A 41 -13.93 -10.12 8.16
N LEU A 42 -14.33 -9.99 6.89
CA LEU A 42 -15.26 -10.93 6.26
C LEU A 42 -14.58 -12.21 5.78
N THR A 43 -13.36 -12.09 5.24
CA THR A 43 -12.64 -13.21 4.62
C THR A 43 -11.43 -13.69 5.42
N ASN A 44 -10.98 -12.91 6.41
CA ASN A 44 -9.73 -13.10 7.15
C ASN A 44 -8.47 -13.08 6.27
N LYS A 45 -8.60 -12.68 4.99
CA LYS A 45 -7.46 -12.48 4.08
C LYS A 45 -6.75 -11.16 4.42
N PRO A 46 -5.42 -11.07 4.29
CA PRO A 46 -4.72 -9.81 4.44
C PRO A 46 -5.23 -8.78 3.40
N ILE A 47 -5.18 -7.50 3.77
CA ILE A 47 -5.55 -6.38 2.92
C ILE A 47 -4.45 -5.32 2.95
N ILE A 48 -4.26 -4.60 1.84
CA ILE A 48 -3.44 -3.39 1.83
C ILE A 48 -4.41 -2.21 1.81
N PRO A 49 -4.51 -1.42 2.89
CA PRO A 49 -5.38 -0.25 2.89
C PRO A 49 -4.97 0.75 1.81
N GLY A 50 -5.94 1.31 1.10
CA GLY A 50 -5.72 2.33 0.07
C GLY A 50 -4.99 3.55 0.64
N SER A 51 -5.24 3.88 1.91
CA SER A 51 -4.53 4.94 2.64
C SER A 51 -3.04 4.65 2.82
N SER A 52 -2.63 3.38 2.93
CA SER A 52 -1.23 2.98 3.12
C SER A 52 -0.41 3.21 1.85
N ILE A 53 -0.93 2.77 0.69
CA ILE A 53 -0.28 3.00 -0.60
C ILE A 53 -0.31 4.49 -0.97
N LYS A 54 -1.47 5.15 -0.79
CA LYS A 54 -1.66 6.59 -1.02
C LYS A 54 -0.65 7.42 -0.24
N GLY A 55 -0.57 7.19 1.07
CA GLY A 55 0.31 7.94 1.97
C GLY A 55 1.78 7.74 1.63
N LYS A 56 2.18 6.50 1.32
CA LYS A 56 3.56 6.20 0.93
C LYS A 56 3.94 6.87 -0.39
N ILE A 57 3.08 6.81 -1.41
CA ILE A 57 3.32 7.46 -2.70
C ILE A 57 3.41 8.98 -2.51
N ARG A 58 2.46 9.59 -1.79
CA ARG A 58 2.49 11.03 -1.48
C ARG A 58 3.81 11.42 -0.82
N MET A 59 4.24 10.68 0.18
CA MET A 59 5.50 10.92 0.89
C MET A 59 6.70 10.87 -0.06
N LEU A 60 6.77 9.86 -0.94
CA LEU A 60 7.86 9.71 -1.90
C LEU A 60 7.91 10.86 -2.91
N LEU A 61 6.78 11.19 -3.53
CA LEU A 61 6.69 12.32 -4.46
C LEU A 61 7.08 13.65 -3.77
N THR A 62 6.65 13.84 -2.52
CA THR A 62 6.95 15.06 -1.74
C THR A 62 8.43 15.21 -1.38
N HIS A 63 9.18 14.12 -1.19
CA HIS A 63 10.56 14.21 -0.67
C HIS A 63 11.64 13.92 -1.72
N ILE A 64 11.29 13.15 -2.75
CA ILE A 64 12.25 12.73 -3.78
C ILE A 64 12.11 13.60 -5.02
N ASP A 65 10.93 14.18 -5.25
CA ASP A 65 10.56 14.64 -6.58
C ASP A 65 10.08 16.09 -6.65
N VAL A 66 10.45 16.89 -5.65
CA VAL A 66 10.07 18.31 -5.54
C VAL A 66 10.51 19.12 -6.76
N GLU A 67 11.63 18.76 -7.39
CA GLU A 67 12.14 19.49 -8.55
C GLU A 67 11.24 19.35 -9.78
N ASN A 68 10.45 18.29 -9.88
CA ASN A 68 9.62 18.03 -11.06
C ASN A 68 8.14 18.32 -10.87
N HIS A 69 7.65 18.40 -9.62
CA HIS A 69 6.24 18.69 -9.36
C HIS A 69 6.08 19.68 -8.21
N ASN A 70 5.16 20.63 -8.41
CA ASN A 70 4.76 21.57 -7.35
C ASN A 70 4.02 20.82 -6.23
N LEU A 71 4.35 21.11 -4.98
CA LEU A 71 3.65 20.62 -3.79
C LEU A 71 2.14 20.84 -3.85
N ASP A 72 1.68 21.91 -4.50
CA ASP A 72 0.25 22.16 -4.69
C ASP A 72 -0.42 21.11 -5.58
N GLU A 73 0.26 20.60 -6.61
CA GLU A 73 -0.28 19.54 -7.47
C GLU A 73 -0.29 18.19 -6.72
N ILE A 74 0.71 17.92 -5.87
CA ILE A 74 0.70 16.76 -4.97
C ILE A 74 -0.48 16.87 -3.98
N ASP A 75 -0.72 18.04 -3.41
CA ASP A 75 -1.85 18.27 -2.50
C ASP A 75 -3.20 18.10 -3.22
N LYS A 76 -3.34 18.53 -4.48
CA LYS A 76 -4.54 18.26 -5.29
C LYS A 76 -4.71 16.76 -5.59
N ALA A 77 -3.62 16.07 -5.93
CA ALA A 77 -3.60 14.65 -6.24
C ALA A 77 -4.05 13.78 -5.06
N PHE A 78 -3.50 14.05 -3.87
CA PHE A 78 -3.67 13.20 -2.70
C PHE A 78 -4.56 13.82 -1.61
N GLY A 79 -5.03 15.05 -1.78
CA GLY A 79 -5.81 15.80 -0.78
C GLY A 79 -4.94 16.42 0.30
N SER A 80 -5.37 17.55 0.85
CA SER A 80 -4.71 18.25 1.95
C SER A 80 -5.71 18.64 3.04
N SER A 81 -5.29 18.62 4.29
CA SER A 81 -6.08 19.10 5.43
C SER A 81 -5.85 20.60 5.70
N ASP A 82 -4.74 21.14 5.20
CA ASP A 82 -4.31 22.52 5.49
C ASP A 82 -4.72 23.52 4.39
N LYS A 83 -5.14 23.01 3.22
CA LYS A 83 -5.51 23.81 2.05
C LYS A 83 -6.86 23.36 1.51
N ASP A 84 -7.68 24.32 1.08
CA ASP A 84 -8.85 24.00 0.26
C ASP A 84 -8.39 23.70 -1.16
N ILE A 85 -8.25 22.40 -1.45
CA ILE A 85 -7.89 21.89 -2.77
C ILE A 85 -9.13 21.60 -3.63
N GLY A 86 -10.34 21.81 -3.10
CA GLY A 86 -11.56 21.28 -3.68
C GLY A 86 -11.56 19.76 -3.70
N LEU A 87 -11.83 19.17 -4.85
CA LEU A 87 -12.01 17.73 -4.98
C LEU A 87 -10.66 17.01 -5.23
N THR A 88 -10.38 15.92 -4.52
CA THR A 88 -9.12 15.16 -4.67
C THR A 88 -9.03 14.46 -6.03
N ARG A 89 -7.88 14.56 -6.71
CA ARG A 89 -7.72 14.07 -8.09
C ARG A 89 -7.42 12.58 -8.18
N ILE A 90 -6.97 11.94 -7.10
CA ILE A 90 -6.75 10.49 -7.06
C ILE A 90 -7.43 9.87 -5.83
N ILE A 91 -8.36 8.95 -6.08
CA ILE A 91 -9.09 8.20 -5.05
C ILE A 91 -8.59 6.76 -5.05
N PHE A 92 -7.88 6.36 -3.99
CA PHE A 92 -7.40 4.99 -3.80
C PHE A 92 -8.46 4.13 -3.12
N ARG A 93 -8.68 2.92 -3.62
CA ARG A 93 -9.42 1.85 -2.94
C ARG A 93 -8.45 0.94 -2.18
N ASP A 94 -8.98 0.17 -1.25
CA ASP A 94 -8.22 -0.89 -0.60
C ASP A 94 -7.88 -2.00 -1.62
N LEU A 95 -6.74 -2.66 -1.41
CA LEU A 95 -6.29 -3.74 -2.29
C LEU A 95 -6.53 -5.08 -1.63
N PHE A 96 -7.16 -5.98 -2.36
CA PHE A 96 -7.54 -7.31 -1.88
C PHE A 96 -6.63 -8.39 -2.45
N LEU A 97 -6.32 -9.41 -1.65
CA LEU A 97 -5.56 -10.57 -2.07
C LEU A 97 -6.26 -11.25 -3.25
N THR A 98 -5.54 -11.49 -4.35
CA THR A 98 -6.14 -12.15 -5.52
C THR A 98 -6.50 -13.60 -5.21
N GLU A 99 -7.52 -14.14 -5.88
CA GLU A 99 -7.94 -15.53 -5.64
C GLU A 99 -6.85 -16.54 -5.95
N ASP A 100 -6.04 -16.31 -6.99
CA ASP A 100 -4.92 -17.19 -7.32
C ASP A 100 -3.82 -17.12 -6.26
N SER A 101 -3.54 -15.92 -5.74
CA SER A 101 -2.58 -15.76 -4.65
C SER A 101 -3.09 -16.38 -3.35
N ALA A 102 -4.38 -16.28 -3.05
CA ALA A 102 -4.99 -16.91 -1.88
C ALA A 102 -4.84 -18.44 -1.95
N LYS A 103 -5.16 -19.06 -3.10
CA LYS A 103 -4.98 -20.50 -3.31
C LYS A 103 -3.51 -20.92 -3.17
N GLU A 104 -2.59 -20.14 -3.73
CA GLU A 104 -1.17 -20.45 -3.64
C GLU A 104 -0.66 -20.41 -2.18
N LEU A 105 -1.10 -19.41 -1.41
CA LEU A 105 -0.77 -19.33 0.01
C LEU A 105 -1.37 -20.49 0.80
N GLU A 106 -2.63 -20.85 0.56
CA GLU A 106 -3.26 -22.01 1.22
C GLU A 106 -2.55 -23.33 0.91
N ASN A 107 -2.09 -23.51 -0.34
CA ASN A 107 -1.33 -24.71 -0.72
C ASN A 107 0.01 -24.81 0.01
N ARG A 108 0.63 -23.68 0.38
CA ARG A 108 1.93 -23.64 1.04
C ARG A 108 1.84 -23.61 2.57
N LEU A 109 0.85 -22.91 3.12
CA LEU A 109 0.72 -22.63 4.55
C LEU A 109 -0.37 -23.46 5.23
N GLY A 110 -1.29 -24.03 4.45
CA GLY A 110 -2.49 -24.71 4.93
C GLY A 110 -3.77 -23.89 4.66
N LYS A 111 -4.89 -24.60 4.53
CA LYS A 111 -6.20 -23.99 4.23
C LYS A 111 -6.57 -22.90 5.26
N GLY A 112 -6.97 -21.72 4.77
CA GLY A 112 -7.32 -20.57 5.62
C GLY A 112 -6.13 -19.80 6.21
N PHE A 113 -4.89 -20.15 5.87
CA PHE A 113 -3.69 -19.43 6.31
C PHE A 113 -3.07 -18.65 5.14
N TYR A 114 -2.89 -17.34 5.36
CA TYR A 114 -2.40 -16.40 4.34
C TYR A 114 -1.17 -15.59 4.80
N THR A 115 -0.73 -15.80 6.05
CA THR A 115 0.35 -15.06 6.70
C THR A 115 1.32 -16.02 7.38
N GLU A 116 2.56 -15.56 7.58
CA GLU A 116 3.59 -16.28 8.32
C GLU A 116 4.08 -15.45 9.50
N VAL A 117 4.61 -16.12 10.52
CA VAL A 117 5.25 -15.46 11.67
C VAL A 117 6.76 -15.52 11.52
N LYS A 118 7.41 -14.36 11.54
CA LYS A 118 8.87 -14.25 11.51
C LYS A 118 9.39 -13.71 12.83
N ALA A 119 10.38 -14.40 13.40
CA ALA A 119 11.12 -13.92 14.56
C ALA A 119 12.17 -12.87 14.12
N GLU A 120 12.15 -11.70 14.75
CA GLU A 120 13.22 -10.70 14.66
C GLU A 120 13.96 -10.62 15.99
N ASN A 121 15.28 -10.84 15.96
CA ASN A 121 16.11 -10.69 17.15
C ASN A 121 16.43 -9.20 17.36
N LYS A 122 16.05 -8.65 18.52
CA LYS A 122 16.62 -7.38 18.98
C LYS A 122 17.91 -7.70 19.72
N ILE A 123 19.05 -7.35 19.13
CA ILE A 123 20.35 -7.46 19.79
C ILE A 123 20.47 -6.26 20.75
N ASP A 124 20.02 -6.43 21.99
CA ASP A 124 20.44 -5.57 23.11
C ASP A 124 21.47 -6.37 23.93
N ASN A 125 22.59 -5.74 24.27
CA ASN A 125 23.84 -6.36 24.79
C ASN A 125 23.73 -7.17 26.11
N LEU A 126 22.53 -7.47 26.62
CA LEU A 126 22.34 -8.20 27.88
C LEU A 126 21.20 -9.24 27.86
N LYS A 127 20.31 -9.26 26.86
CA LYS A 127 19.29 -10.32 26.65
C LYS A 127 18.54 -10.09 25.32
N ALA A 128 18.67 -11.00 24.36
CA ALA A 128 17.88 -10.95 23.13
C ALA A 128 16.49 -11.58 23.39
N MET A 129 15.44 -10.76 23.41
CA MET A 129 14.06 -11.24 23.32
C MET A 129 13.61 -11.17 21.86
N PRO A 130 13.34 -12.31 21.20
CA PRO A 130 12.85 -12.31 19.83
C PRO A 130 11.43 -11.72 19.78
N ARG A 131 11.20 -10.76 18.87
CA ARG A 131 9.85 -10.28 18.53
C ARG A 131 9.27 -11.15 17.44
N PHE A 132 7.99 -11.50 17.55
CA PHE A 132 7.29 -12.27 16.53
C PHE A 132 6.39 -11.35 15.72
N ILE A 133 6.74 -11.16 14.44
CA ILE A 133 6.03 -10.28 13.53
C ILE A 133 5.26 -11.15 12.53
N GLU A 134 3.94 -10.98 12.46
CA GLU A 134 3.15 -11.55 11.38
C GLU A 134 3.39 -10.76 10.10
N ARG A 135 3.53 -11.45 8.97
CA ARG A 135 3.68 -10.80 7.67
C ARG A 135 3.00 -11.61 6.58
N VAL A 136 2.63 -10.95 5.49
CA VAL A 136 2.24 -11.61 4.25
C VAL A 136 3.52 -12.10 3.56
N PRO A 137 3.60 -13.37 3.13
CA PRO A 137 4.77 -13.89 2.43
C PRO A 137 5.04 -13.18 1.10
N ALA A 138 6.30 -13.23 0.66
CA ALA A 138 6.67 -12.81 -0.69
C ALA A 138 5.96 -13.68 -1.75
N GLY A 139 5.72 -13.10 -2.92
CA GLY A 139 4.97 -13.69 -4.02
C GLY A 139 3.46 -13.44 -3.96
N ALA A 140 2.93 -12.98 -2.81
CA ALA A 140 1.52 -12.67 -2.72
C ALA A 140 1.14 -11.48 -3.63
N LYS A 141 -0.05 -11.54 -4.24
CA LYS A 141 -0.54 -10.53 -5.18
C LYS A 141 -1.85 -9.93 -4.71
N PHE A 142 -1.94 -8.62 -4.80
CA PHE A 142 -3.11 -7.83 -4.41
C PHE A 142 -3.63 -7.06 -5.60
N HIS A 143 -4.95 -7.11 -5.83
CA HIS A 143 -5.63 -6.30 -6.82
C HIS A 143 -6.09 -4.99 -6.19
N GLY A 144 -5.81 -3.89 -6.87
CA GLY A 144 -6.14 -2.54 -6.44
C GLY A 144 -6.83 -1.74 -7.53
N GLU A 145 -7.61 -0.76 -7.09
CA GLU A 145 -8.26 0.21 -7.95
C GLU A 145 -7.97 1.62 -7.46
N CYS A 146 -7.85 2.54 -8.40
CA CYS A 146 -7.97 3.96 -8.10
C CYS A 146 -8.71 4.71 -9.19
N ILE A 147 -9.34 5.81 -8.80
CA ILE A 147 -9.95 6.73 -9.75
C ILE A 147 -9.01 7.90 -9.90
N VAL A 148 -8.60 8.18 -11.13
CA VAL A 148 -7.86 9.40 -11.50
C VAL A 148 -8.84 10.32 -12.19
N GLN A 149 -8.85 11.59 -11.80
CA GLN A 149 -9.76 12.57 -12.37
C GLN A 149 -9.08 13.91 -12.53
N LYS A 150 -9.49 14.62 -13.58
CA LYS A 150 -8.99 15.93 -13.95
C LYS A 150 -10.11 16.95 -13.88
N LEU A 151 -9.84 18.13 -13.33
CA LEU A 151 -10.74 19.26 -13.40
C LEU A 151 -10.35 20.17 -14.57
N ASP A 152 -11.30 20.98 -15.03
CA ASP A 152 -11.15 21.95 -16.12
C ASP A 152 -9.95 22.91 -15.94
N GLU A 153 -9.65 23.30 -14.71
CA GLU A 153 -8.54 24.19 -14.36
C GLU A 153 -7.19 23.48 -14.16
N ASP A 154 -7.19 22.15 -14.08
CA ASP A 154 -5.98 21.40 -13.78
C ASP A 154 -5.07 21.34 -15.01
N LYS A 155 -3.83 21.80 -14.83
CA LYS A 155 -2.80 21.76 -15.88
C LYS A 155 -2.05 20.44 -15.89
N GLU A 156 -1.93 19.81 -14.73
CA GLU A 156 -1.16 18.59 -14.54
C GLU A 156 -1.87 17.36 -15.10
N ASP A 157 -1.08 16.36 -15.49
CA ASP A 157 -1.56 15.01 -15.75
C ASP A 157 -1.39 14.15 -14.48
N PHE A 158 -2.46 14.02 -13.71
CA PHE A 158 -2.45 13.22 -12.48
C PHE A 158 -2.28 11.73 -12.73
N PHE A 159 -2.53 11.25 -13.96
CA PHE A 159 -2.27 9.87 -14.30
C PHE A 159 -0.77 9.62 -14.46
N GLU A 160 -0.04 10.56 -15.07
CA GLU A 160 1.41 10.48 -15.14
C GLU A 160 2.07 10.63 -13.76
N LEU A 161 1.55 11.54 -12.92
CA LEU A 161 1.98 11.66 -11.52
C LEU A 161 1.77 10.35 -10.74
N LEU A 162 0.64 9.65 -10.97
CA LEU A 162 0.37 8.35 -10.36
C LEU A 162 1.40 7.29 -10.80
N LYS A 163 1.66 7.17 -12.11
CA LYS A 163 2.65 6.22 -12.65
C LYS A 163 4.03 6.45 -12.05
N ARG A 164 4.44 7.71 -11.94
CA ARG A 164 5.68 8.09 -11.29
C ARG A 164 5.70 7.70 -9.82
N GLY A 165 4.59 7.93 -9.11
CA GLY A 165 4.39 7.48 -7.74
C GLY A 165 4.55 5.96 -7.59
N PHE A 166 3.99 5.18 -8.51
CA PHE A 166 4.18 3.72 -8.55
C PHE A 166 5.65 3.33 -8.77
N GLU A 167 6.35 3.99 -9.68
CA GLU A 167 7.77 3.71 -9.94
C GLU A 167 8.65 4.04 -8.73
N LEU A 168 8.41 5.16 -8.05
CA LEU A 168 9.10 5.49 -6.81
C LEU A 168 8.84 4.45 -5.73
N LEU A 169 7.60 3.96 -5.60
CA LEU A 169 7.25 2.94 -4.61
C LEU A 169 7.92 1.59 -4.89
N LYS A 170 8.04 1.18 -6.16
CA LYS A 170 8.79 -0.03 -6.55
C LYS A 170 10.26 0.00 -6.11
N ASN A 171 10.84 1.20 -6.07
CA ASN A 171 12.22 1.46 -5.62
C ASN A 171 12.29 1.81 -4.12
N SER A 172 11.20 1.64 -3.38
CA SER A 172 11.10 1.88 -1.94
C SER A 172 10.50 0.67 -1.21
N ALA A 173 9.89 0.90 -0.06
CA ALA A 173 9.21 -0.10 0.74
C ALA A 173 7.83 0.39 1.20
N LEU A 174 6.84 -0.50 1.11
CA LEU A 174 5.47 -0.34 1.61
C LEU A 174 5.33 -0.94 3.02
N GLY A 175 4.56 -0.28 3.90
CA GLY A 175 4.33 -0.77 5.26
C GLY A 175 5.53 -0.55 6.20
N GLY A 176 5.59 -1.36 7.26
CA GLY A 176 6.60 -1.26 8.30
C GLY A 176 7.93 -1.96 7.97
N SER A 177 8.98 -1.61 8.70
CA SER A 177 10.29 -2.30 8.68
C SER A 177 11.00 -2.35 7.32
N GLY A 178 10.77 -1.38 6.44
CA GLY A 178 11.42 -1.33 5.11
C GLY A 178 12.95 -1.41 5.13
N SER A 179 13.60 -0.75 6.09
CA SER A 179 15.06 -0.81 6.28
C SER A 179 15.58 -2.20 6.68
N ARG A 180 14.69 -3.11 7.08
CA ARG A 180 14.98 -4.51 7.43
C ARG A 180 14.64 -5.48 6.29
N GLY A 181 14.35 -4.96 5.09
CA GLY A 181 14.08 -5.76 3.90
C GLY A 181 12.63 -6.22 3.75
N TYR A 182 11.67 -5.53 4.39
CA TYR A 182 10.24 -5.78 4.23
C TYR A 182 9.64 -4.84 3.17
N GLY A 183 8.51 -5.24 2.60
CA GLY A 183 7.65 -4.33 1.87
C GLY A 183 8.15 -3.87 0.51
N LYS A 184 9.20 -4.48 -0.06
CA LYS A 184 9.52 -4.31 -1.48
C LYS A 184 8.38 -4.89 -2.31
N VAL A 185 7.84 -4.10 -3.24
CA VAL A 185 6.72 -4.47 -4.11
C VAL A 185 7.03 -4.20 -5.57
N ASN A 186 6.38 -4.94 -6.45
CA ASN A 186 6.26 -4.61 -7.86
C ASN A 186 4.81 -4.18 -8.15
N ILE A 187 4.62 -3.15 -8.97
CA ILE A 187 3.29 -2.61 -9.29
C ILE A 187 3.12 -2.64 -10.81
N THR A 188 1.99 -3.17 -11.27
CA THR A 188 1.66 -3.28 -12.70
C THR A 188 0.24 -2.78 -12.94
N ILE A 189 0.07 -1.78 -13.81
CA ILE A 189 -1.26 -1.35 -14.29
C ILE A 189 -1.80 -2.46 -15.20
N LYS A 190 -3.02 -2.91 -14.92
CA LYS A 190 -3.69 -4.00 -15.65
C LYS A 190 -4.73 -3.47 -16.64
N ASN A 191 -5.43 -2.40 -16.28
CA ASN A 191 -6.50 -1.84 -17.08
C ASN A 191 -6.67 -0.34 -16.82
N GLU A 192 -7.10 0.38 -17.86
CA GLU A 192 -7.43 1.80 -17.82
C GLU A 192 -8.77 1.99 -18.55
N LYS A 193 -9.74 2.60 -17.87
CA LYS A 193 -11.10 2.76 -18.40
C LYS A 193 -11.63 4.16 -18.14
N ASP A 194 -12.04 4.85 -19.20
CA ASP A 194 -12.76 6.13 -19.08
C ASP A 194 -14.15 5.91 -18.45
N LEU A 195 -14.55 6.83 -17.56
CA LEU A 195 -15.80 6.80 -16.80
C LEU A 195 -16.75 7.91 -17.19
#